data_AF-A0ABD0P5Y8-F1
#
_entry.id   AF-A0ABD0P5Y8-F1
#
_cell.length_a   1.000
_cell.length_b   1.000
_cell.length_c   1.000
_cell.angle_alpha   90.00
_cell.angle_beta   90.00
_cell.angle_gamma   90.00
#
_symmetry.space_group_name_H-M   'P 1'
#
loop_
_entity.id
_entity.type
_entity.pdbx_description
1 polymer ?
#
loop_
_entity_poly.entity_id
_entity_poly.type
_entity_poly.pdbx_seq_one_letter_code
_entity_poly.pdbx_strand_id
1 'polypeptide(L)'
;IPKDDKLSGNKSCLPFFRSSPACINVQTDVRRAPQRQQVNSITSFIDASTVYGHSPDLEKTLRNLSSAEGLLAVNSEYSDGGRPYLPFVSVRPSACLQEPGSEAAERVECFAAGDSRVNEILPLSVLHTLWVREHNRLAKCLTRLNPHWGSEVIYQETRKIIGALHQ
;
A
#
# COMPACT_ATOMS: atom_id res chain seq x y z
N ILE A 1 16.42 27.11 -8.63
CA ILE A 1 17.54 26.72 -7.73
C ILE A 1 18.18 28.02 -7.23
N PRO A 2 18.50 28.18 -5.93
CA PRO A 2 19.23 29.35 -5.42
C PRO A 2 20.59 29.52 -6.11
N LYS A 3 21.11 30.76 -6.20
CA LYS A 3 22.35 31.04 -6.95
C LYS A 3 23.58 30.28 -6.43
N ASP A 4 23.66 30.04 -5.12
CA ASP A 4 24.80 29.40 -4.47
C ASP A 4 24.53 27.93 -4.07
N ASP A 5 23.58 27.26 -4.73
CA ASP A 5 23.24 25.87 -4.47
C ASP A 5 24.32 24.92 -5.00
N LYS A 6 25.03 24.25 -4.09
CA LYS A 6 26.14 23.33 -4.43
C LYS A 6 25.67 21.93 -4.83
N LEU A 7 24.41 21.57 -4.60
CA LEU A 7 23.90 20.20 -4.74
C LEU A 7 23.24 19.97 -6.10
N SER A 8 22.63 21.00 -6.66
CA SER A 8 21.80 20.91 -7.86
C SER A 8 22.61 21.01 -9.15
N GLY A 9 23.93 21.27 -9.05
CA GLY A 9 24.82 21.46 -10.20
C GLY A 9 24.28 22.51 -11.17
N ASN A 10 24.18 22.16 -12.46
CA ASN A 10 23.69 23.05 -13.51
C ASN A 10 22.15 23.02 -13.69
N LYS A 11 21.38 22.43 -12.77
CA LYS A 11 19.91 22.40 -12.90
C LYS A 11 19.31 23.76 -12.58
N SER A 12 18.37 24.21 -13.41
CA SER A 12 17.62 25.45 -13.18
C SER A 12 16.44 25.26 -12.20
N CYS A 13 15.87 24.05 -12.13
CA CYS A 13 14.78 23.67 -11.23
C CYS A 13 14.87 22.22 -10.76
N LEU A 14 14.11 21.89 -9.70
CA LEU A 14 13.77 20.52 -9.33
C LEU A 14 12.35 20.22 -9.85
N PRO A 15 12.09 19.02 -10.39
CA PRO A 15 10.76 18.66 -10.85
C PRO A 15 9.79 18.64 -9.67
N PHE A 16 8.62 19.26 -9.85
CA PHE A 16 7.54 19.30 -8.86
C PHE A 16 6.20 19.31 -9.58
N PHE A 17 5.30 18.42 -9.17
CA PHE A 17 3.95 18.33 -9.70
C PHE A 17 2.95 18.78 -8.63
N ARG A 18 2.02 19.67 -8.99
CA ARG A 18 0.96 20.10 -8.06
C ARG A 18 -0.02 18.95 -7.82
N SER A 19 -0.43 18.73 -6.58
CA SER A 19 -1.44 17.73 -6.21
C SER A 19 -2.74 17.88 -7.00
N SER A 20 -3.40 16.77 -7.34
CA SER A 20 -4.67 16.79 -8.09
C SER A 20 -5.74 17.65 -7.40
N PRO A 21 -6.44 18.53 -8.14
CA PRO A 21 -7.56 19.30 -7.58
C PRO A 21 -8.82 18.41 -7.46
N ALA A 22 -9.65 18.67 -6.45
CA ALA A 22 -10.87 17.89 -6.18
C ALA A 22 -11.95 18.07 -7.25
N CYS A 23 -12.02 19.24 -7.90
CA CYS A 23 -12.91 19.49 -9.02
C CYS A 23 -12.09 19.89 -10.24
N ILE A 24 -12.10 19.06 -11.28
CA ILE A 24 -11.52 19.38 -12.59
C ILE A 24 -12.68 19.76 -13.50
N ASN A 25 -12.99 21.06 -13.60
CA ASN A 25 -13.85 21.55 -14.66
C ASN A 25 -13.00 22.31 -15.67
N VAL A 26 -12.71 21.66 -16.80
CA VAL A 26 -11.99 22.25 -17.94
C VAL A 26 -12.83 23.36 -18.62
N GLN A 27 -14.13 23.42 -18.31
CA GLN A 27 -15.11 24.32 -18.92
C GLN A 27 -15.49 25.54 -18.06
N THR A 28 -15.05 25.60 -16.80
CA THR A 28 -15.40 26.73 -15.93
C THR A 28 -14.44 27.89 -16.10
N ASP A 29 -14.99 29.07 -16.41
CA ASP A 29 -14.29 30.36 -16.28
C ASP A 29 -13.60 30.43 -14.90
N VAL A 30 -12.29 30.65 -14.90
CA VAL A 30 -11.44 30.72 -13.70
C VAL A 30 -12.00 31.75 -12.68
N ARG A 31 -12.76 32.74 -13.14
CA ARG A 31 -13.42 33.76 -12.29
C ARG A 31 -14.61 33.21 -11.49
N ARG A 32 -15.17 32.07 -11.88
CA ARG A 32 -16.30 31.38 -11.21
C ARG A 32 -15.89 30.05 -10.58
N ALA A 33 -14.61 29.68 -10.68
CA ALA A 33 -14.12 28.45 -10.08
C ALA A 33 -14.04 28.60 -8.55
N PRO A 34 -14.51 27.60 -7.77
CA PRO A 34 -14.34 27.61 -6.33
C PRO A 34 -12.85 27.56 -5.95
N GLN A 35 -12.52 27.94 -4.71
CA GLN A 35 -11.16 27.82 -4.18
C GLN A 35 -10.65 26.38 -4.35
N ARG A 36 -9.47 26.22 -4.96
CA ARG A 36 -8.88 24.89 -5.22
C ARG A 36 -8.70 24.12 -3.92
N GLN A 37 -9.33 22.95 -3.85
CA GLN A 37 -9.13 21.94 -2.81
C GLN A 37 -8.36 20.75 -3.39
N GLN A 38 -7.53 20.10 -2.57
CA GLN A 38 -6.83 18.86 -2.91
C GLN A 38 -7.67 17.64 -2.54
N VAL A 39 -7.39 16.50 -3.18
CA VAL A 39 -8.04 15.22 -2.88
C VAL A 39 -7.27 14.48 -1.79
N ASN A 40 -7.97 13.98 -0.77
CA ASN A 40 -7.48 12.88 0.05
C ASN A 40 -7.90 11.57 -0.63
N SER A 41 -6.93 10.77 -1.09
CA SER A 41 -7.21 9.51 -1.78
C SER A 41 -7.42 8.33 -0.81
N ILE A 42 -7.15 8.50 0.48
CA ILE A 42 -7.31 7.45 1.50
C ILE A 42 -8.45 7.79 2.46
N THR A 43 -8.92 6.80 3.22
CA THR A 43 -9.91 7.04 4.28
C THR A 43 -9.32 7.98 5.33
N SER A 44 -10.16 8.84 5.91
CA SER A 44 -9.71 9.81 6.94
C SER A 44 -9.59 9.19 8.33
N PHE A 45 -10.14 8.00 8.55
CA PHE A 45 -10.16 7.33 9.84
C PHE A 45 -8.84 6.59 10.10
N ILE A 46 -8.54 6.36 11.38
CA ILE A 46 -7.50 5.41 11.81
C ILE A 46 -8.12 4.00 11.76
N ASP A 47 -8.17 3.42 10.56
CA ASP A 47 -8.89 2.18 10.25
C ASP A 47 -8.01 1.10 9.62
N ALA A 48 -6.69 1.29 9.68
CA ALA A 48 -5.68 0.44 9.04
C ALA A 48 -5.85 0.32 7.50
N SER A 49 -6.42 1.33 6.83
CA SER A 49 -6.47 1.40 5.35
C SER A 49 -5.10 1.29 4.67
N THR A 50 -4.00 1.57 5.38
CA THR A 50 -2.63 1.30 4.91
C THR A 50 -2.33 -0.19 4.70
N VAL A 51 -3.05 -1.07 5.39
CA VAL A 51 -2.97 -2.53 5.28
C VAL A 51 -4.02 -3.04 4.30
N TYR A 52 -5.27 -2.55 4.43
CA TYR A 52 -6.44 -3.12 3.75
C TYR A 52 -6.83 -2.45 2.44
N GLY A 53 -6.29 -1.26 2.17
CA GLY A 53 -6.71 -0.43 1.04
C GLY A 53 -7.87 0.49 1.40
N HIS A 54 -8.11 1.44 0.50
CA HIS A 54 -9.12 2.49 0.63
C HIS A 54 -10.20 2.40 -0.47
N SER A 55 -10.20 1.32 -1.26
CA SER A 55 -11.21 1.03 -2.27
C SER A 55 -11.55 -0.47 -2.28
N PRO A 56 -12.79 -0.86 -2.66
CA PRO A 56 -13.18 -2.27 -2.73
C PRO A 56 -12.30 -3.10 -3.67
N ASP A 57 -11.85 -2.51 -4.79
CA ASP A 57 -11.00 -3.21 -5.75
C ASP A 57 -9.61 -3.50 -5.17
N LEU A 58 -8.99 -2.52 -4.50
CA LEU A 58 -7.69 -2.72 -3.85
C LEU A 58 -7.81 -3.70 -2.68
N GLU A 59 -8.88 -3.59 -1.88
CA GLU A 59 -9.15 -4.53 -0.79
C GLU A 59 -9.25 -5.97 -1.32
N LYS A 60 -9.95 -6.17 -2.43
CA LYS A 60 -10.10 -7.48 -3.06
C LYS A 60 -8.77 -8.05 -3.58
N THR A 61 -7.91 -7.23 -4.17
CA THR A 61 -6.61 -7.70 -4.71
C THR A 61 -5.60 -8.06 -3.63
N LEU A 62 -5.72 -7.46 -2.44
CA LEU A 62 -4.85 -7.73 -1.29
C LEU A 62 -5.27 -8.96 -0.49
N ARG A 63 -6.42 -9.58 -0.80
CA ARG A 63 -6.95 -10.74 -0.08
C ARG A 63 -6.54 -12.06 -0.74
N ASN A 64 -6.31 -13.07 0.09
CA ASN A 64 -6.23 -14.45 -0.37
C ASN A 64 -7.64 -15.05 -0.44
N LEU A 65 -8.23 -14.99 -1.63
CA LEU A 65 -9.58 -15.50 -1.90
C LEU A 65 -9.61 -17.02 -2.19
N SER A 66 -8.45 -17.67 -2.26
CA SER A 66 -8.34 -19.11 -2.52
C SER A 66 -8.57 -19.97 -1.27
N SER A 67 -8.56 -19.36 -0.08
CA SER A 67 -8.72 -20.06 1.20
C SER A 67 -9.98 -19.62 1.94
N ALA A 68 -10.52 -20.52 2.77
CA ALA A 68 -11.63 -20.20 3.67
C ALA A 68 -11.18 -19.44 4.94
N GLU A 69 -9.89 -19.14 5.09
CA GLU A 69 -9.29 -18.62 6.32
C GLU A 69 -9.32 -17.08 6.43
N GLY A 70 -9.88 -16.37 5.43
CA GLY A 70 -10.00 -14.91 5.48
C GLY A 70 -8.65 -14.16 5.47
N LEU A 71 -7.61 -14.74 4.88
CA LEU A 71 -6.23 -14.22 4.91
C LEU A 71 -6.00 -13.08 3.92
N LEU A 72 -4.96 -12.29 4.19
CA LEU A 72 -4.32 -11.42 3.20
C LEU A 72 -3.36 -12.22 2.32
N ALA A 73 -3.24 -11.80 1.07
CA ALA A 73 -2.28 -12.34 0.11
C ALA A 73 -0.84 -12.10 0.59
N VAL A 74 0.06 -13.02 0.24
CA VAL A 74 1.47 -13.00 0.63
C VAL A 74 2.34 -13.32 -0.57
N ASN A 75 3.62 -13.00 -0.49
CA ASN A 75 4.57 -13.31 -1.55
C ASN A 75 4.66 -14.82 -1.80
N SER A 76 4.58 -15.22 -3.07
CA SER A 76 4.71 -16.62 -3.50
C SER A 76 6.15 -17.01 -3.87
N GLU A 77 7.03 -16.03 -4.07
CA GLU A 77 8.40 -16.23 -4.57
C GLU A 77 9.42 -16.22 -3.41
N TYR A 78 9.22 -15.33 -2.43
CA TYR A 78 10.18 -15.11 -1.34
C TYR A 78 9.55 -15.23 0.05
N SER A 79 10.36 -15.65 1.02
CA SER A 79 9.99 -15.66 2.45
C SER A 79 11.19 -15.31 3.34
N ASP A 80 10.90 -14.93 4.58
CA ASP A 80 11.84 -14.57 5.63
C ASP A 80 11.88 -15.68 6.68
N GLY A 81 12.72 -16.69 6.48
CA GLY A 81 12.79 -17.84 7.39
C GLY A 81 11.43 -18.55 7.55
N GLY A 82 10.66 -18.67 6.46
CA GLY A 82 9.31 -19.23 6.46
C GLY A 82 8.20 -18.25 6.88
N ARG A 83 8.54 -17.00 7.23
CA ARG A 83 7.55 -15.93 7.49
C ARG A 83 7.23 -15.19 6.19
N PRO A 84 5.96 -14.84 5.93
CA PRO A 84 5.56 -14.26 4.66
C PRO A 84 6.09 -12.84 4.47
N TYR A 85 6.40 -12.49 3.22
CA TYR A 85 6.52 -11.12 2.76
C TYR A 85 5.21 -10.63 2.14
N LEU A 86 5.11 -9.32 1.90
CA LEU A 86 4.03 -8.73 1.11
C LEU A 86 4.05 -9.28 -0.33
N PRO A 87 2.89 -9.42 -0.99
CA PRO A 87 2.85 -9.81 -2.39
C PRO A 87 3.51 -8.73 -3.25
N PHE A 88 4.04 -9.11 -4.42
CA PHE A 88 4.47 -8.12 -5.40
C PHE A 88 3.29 -7.53 -6.16
N VAL A 89 3.49 -6.33 -6.72
CA VAL A 89 2.54 -5.75 -7.68
C VAL A 89 2.39 -6.67 -8.91
N SER A 90 1.20 -6.67 -9.52
CA SER A 90 0.89 -7.50 -10.68
C SER A 90 1.52 -7.00 -11.98
N VAL A 91 1.76 -5.70 -12.10
CA VAL A 91 2.35 -5.07 -13.28
C VAL A 91 3.88 -5.06 -13.15
N ARG A 92 4.54 -5.75 -14.07
CA ARG A 92 6.01 -5.87 -14.14
C ARG A 92 6.53 -5.33 -15.48
N PRO A 93 7.71 -4.66 -15.51
CA PRO A 93 8.53 -4.28 -14.37
C PRO A 93 7.89 -3.14 -13.57
N SER A 94 8.01 -3.19 -12.25
CA SER A 94 7.51 -2.15 -11.35
C SER A 94 8.43 -0.92 -11.28
N ALA A 95 8.00 0.12 -10.55
CA ALA A 95 8.78 1.34 -10.35
C ALA A 95 9.96 1.17 -9.37
N CYS A 96 10.09 0.04 -8.68
CA CYS A 96 11.15 -0.18 -7.69
C CYS A 96 12.49 -0.35 -8.39
N LEU A 97 13.44 0.51 -8.03
CA LEU A 97 14.77 0.53 -8.61
C LEU A 97 15.58 -0.69 -8.17
N GLN A 98 16.44 -1.17 -9.06
CA GLN A 98 17.39 -2.23 -8.77
C GLN A 98 18.75 -1.62 -8.42
N GLU A 99 19.57 -2.36 -7.68
CA GLU A 99 20.92 -1.93 -7.35
C GLU A 99 21.79 -1.84 -8.62
N PRO A 100 22.54 -0.75 -8.84
CA PRO A 100 23.43 -0.65 -9.98
C PRO A 100 24.43 -1.81 -10.02
N GLY A 101 24.53 -2.51 -11.15
CA GLY A 101 25.41 -3.67 -11.30
C GLY A 101 24.78 -5.02 -10.91
N SER A 102 23.51 -5.05 -10.47
CA SER A 102 22.77 -6.29 -10.18
C SER A 102 21.97 -6.82 -11.39
N GLU A 103 22.35 -6.48 -12.62
CA GLU A 103 21.57 -6.82 -13.84
C GLU A 103 21.48 -8.33 -14.10
N ALA A 104 22.44 -9.11 -13.61
CA ALA A 104 22.43 -10.57 -13.71
C ALA A 104 21.60 -11.25 -12.59
N ALA A 105 21.20 -10.50 -11.56
CA ALA A 105 20.37 -11.00 -10.48
C ALA A 105 18.88 -10.96 -10.85
N GLU A 106 18.07 -11.78 -10.19
CA GLU A 106 16.62 -11.73 -10.36
C GLU A 106 16.07 -10.37 -9.88
N ARG A 107 15.20 -9.79 -10.68
CA ARG A 107 14.64 -8.46 -10.42
C ARG A 107 13.65 -8.52 -9.25
N VAL A 108 13.85 -7.69 -8.23
CA VAL A 108 12.93 -7.58 -7.10
C VAL A 108 11.86 -6.53 -7.40
N GLU A 109 10.60 -6.96 -7.46
CA GLU A 109 9.46 -6.08 -7.74
C GLU A 109 9.00 -5.30 -6.49
N CYS A 110 8.29 -4.19 -6.70
CA CYS A 110 7.63 -3.47 -5.61
C CYS A 110 6.61 -4.35 -4.90
N PHE A 111 6.56 -4.22 -3.58
CA PHE A 111 5.47 -4.78 -2.78
C PHE A 111 4.14 -4.06 -3.04
N ALA A 112 3.06 -4.82 -2.95
CA ALA A 112 1.69 -4.33 -2.92
C ALA A 112 1.15 -4.33 -1.48
N ALA A 113 0.50 -3.24 -1.10
CA ALA A 113 -0.17 -3.06 0.19
C ALA A 113 -1.37 -2.10 0.03
N GLY A 114 -2.07 -1.81 1.14
CA GLY A 114 -3.20 -0.88 1.15
C GLY A 114 -2.83 0.59 0.87
N ASP A 115 -1.55 0.95 1.05
CA ASP A 115 -0.98 2.26 0.71
C ASP A 115 0.11 2.11 -0.35
N SER A 116 0.09 2.98 -1.37
CA SER A 116 1.01 2.93 -2.52
C SER A 116 2.45 3.29 -2.16
N ARG A 117 2.68 3.92 -1.00
CA ARG A 117 4.01 4.35 -0.54
C ARG A 117 4.77 3.26 0.21
N VAL A 118 4.23 2.05 0.29
CA VAL A 118 4.85 0.92 1.02
C VAL A 118 6.32 0.67 0.66
N ASN A 119 6.76 1.06 -0.54
CA ASN A 119 8.15 0.88 -1.02
C ASN A 119 9.01 2.16 -0.95
N GLU A 120 8.56 3.23 -0.27
CA GLU A 120 9.29 4.51 -0.21
C GLU A 120 10.63 4.35 0.53
N ILE A 121 10.61 3.66 1.67
CA ILE A 121 11.80 3.32 2.45
C ILE A 121 11.64 1.91 3.05
N LEU A 122 12.76 1.21 3.25
CA LEU A 122 12.77 -0.15 3.78
C LEU A 122 12.04 -0.29 5.13
N PRO A 123 12.24 0.59 6.14
CA PRO A 123 11.53 0.47 7.42
C PRO A 123 10.00 0.52 7.29
N LEU A 124 9.48 1.29 6.32
CA LEU A 124 8.05 1.35 6.03
C LEU A 124 7.56 0.01 5.49
N SER A 125 8.26 -0.58 4.52
CA SER A 125 7.92 -1.92 3.99
C SER A 125 7.94 -3.00 5.07
N VAL A 126 8.88 -2.92 6.01
CA VAL A 126 8.97 -3.82 7.17
C VAL A 126 7.73 -3.67 8.05
N LEU A 127 7.30 -2.45 8.36
CA LEU A 127 6.09 -2.21 9.16
C LEU A 127 4.83 -2.76 8.49
N HIS A 128 4.65 -2.52 7.19
CA HIS A 128 3.53 -3.12 6.44
C HIS A 128 3.58 -4.65 6.45
N THR A 129 4.77 -5.25 6.32
CA THR A 129 4.96 -6.70 6.41
C THR A 129 4.54 -7.24 7.78
N LEU A 130 4.87 -6.54 8.87
CA LEU A 130 4.46 -6.93 10.22
C LEU A 130 2.93 -6.95 10.36
N TRP A 131 2.23 -5.94 9.83
CA TRP A 131 0.78 -5.90 9.90
C TRP A 131 0.08 -7.00 9.11
N VAL A 132 0.60 -7.36 7.93
CA VAL A 132 0.07 -8.50 7.17
C VAL A 132 0.32 -9.83 7.91
N ARG A 133 1.49 -9.98 8.55
CA ARG A 133 1.78 -11.14 9.41
C ARG A 133 0.81 -11.21 10.58
N GLU A 134 0.54 -10.08 11.24
CA GLU A 134 -0.35 -10.02 12.40
C GLU A 134 -1.81 -10.31 12.01
N HIS A 135 -2.28 -9.76 10.88
CA HIS A 135 -3.57 -10.13 10.32
C HIS A 135 -3.67 -11.64 10.12
N ASN A 136 -2.73 -12.23 9.38
CA ASN A 136 -2.78 -13.65 9.06
C ASN A 136 -2.63 -14.53 10.31
N ARG A 137 -1.94 -14.06 11.35
CA ARG A 137 -1.87 -14.73 12.66
C ARG A 137 -3.21 -14.73 13.37
N LEU A 138 -3.87 -13.56 13.44
CA LEU A 138 -5.17 -13.40 14.08
C LEU A 138 -6.28 -14.15 13.34
N ALA A 139 -6.33 -14.03 12.01
CA ALA A 139 -7.28 -14.74 11.16
C ALA A 139 -7.22 -16.26 11.38
N LYS A 140 -6.03 -16.86 11.38
CA LYS A 140 -5.84 -18.30 11.69
C LYS A 140 -6.30 -18.68 13.10
N CYS A 141 -6.16 -17.78 14.07
CA CYS A 141 -6.67 -18.01 15.42
C CYS A 141 -8.20 -17.95 15.44
N LEU A 142 -8.82 -16.97 14.77
CA LEU A 142 -10.26 -16.84 14.67
C LEU A 142 -10.90 -18.00 13.91
N THR A 143 -10.29 -18.50 12.83
CA THR A 143 -10.74 -19.70 12.11
C THR A 143 -10.80 -20.92 13.04
N ARG A 144 -9.77 -21.11 13.89
CA ARG A 144 -9.73 -22.23 14.84
C ARG A 144 -10.74 -22.09 15.98
N LEU A 145 -10.95 -20.87 16.47
CA LEU A 145 -11.90 -20.57 17.54
C LEU A 145 -13.36 -20.62 17.05
N ASN A 146 -13.60 -20.25 15.80
CA ASN A 146 -14.93 -20.17 15.20
C ASN A 146 -15.00 -20.97 13.88
N PRO A 147 -15.01 -22.32 13.92
CA PRO A 147 -15.03 -23.13 12.69
C PRO A 147 -16.27 -22.94 11.82
N HIS A 148 -17.33 -22.32 12.36
CA HIS A 148 -18.58 -22.02 11.67
C HIS A 148 -18.54 -20.68 10.90
N TRP A 149 -17.49 -19.87 11.07
CA TRP A 149 -17.35 -18.61 10.34
C TRP A 149 -16.83 -18.83 8.93
N GLY A 150 -17.42 -18.13 7.97
CA GLY A 150 -16.89 -18.03 6.61
C GLY A 150 -15.70 -17.08 6.53
N SER A 151 -14.95 -17.17 5.42
CA SER A 151 -13.75 -16.35 5.17
C SER A 151 -14.00 -14.85 5.24
N GLU A 152 -15.17 -14.38 4.79
CA GLU A 152 -15.54 -12.96 4.86
C GLU A 152 -15.66 -12.48 6.31
N VAL A 153 -16.33 -13.26 7.17
CA VAL A 153 -16.50 -12.92 8.59
C VAL A 153 -15.13 -12.90 9.28
N ILE A 154 -14.29 -13.91 9.04
CA ILE A 154 -12.94 -13.96 9.60
C ILE A 154 -12.12 -12.74 9.16
N TYR A 155 -12.16 -12.40 7.87
CA TYR A 155 -11.45 -11.24 7.34
C TYR A 155 -11.91 -9.93 8.00
N GLN A 156 -13.23 -9.68 8.08
CA GLN A 156 -13.78 -8.43 8.64
C GLN A 156 -13.53 -8.32 10.14
N GLU A 157 -13.68 -9.40 10.92
CA GLU A 157 -13.39 -9.39 12.36
C GLU A 157 -11.89 -9.20 12.63
N THR A 158 -11.03 -9.83 11.83
CA THR A 158 -9.59 -9.59 11.90
C THR A 158 -9.24 -8.14 11.57
N ARG A 159 -9.84 -7.58 10.50
CA ARG A 159 -9.70 -6.17 10.11
C ARG A 159 -10.12 -5.22 11.22
N LYS A 160 -11.22 -5.51 11.90
CA LYS A 160 -11.70 -4.72 13.03
C LYS A 160 -10.70 -4.69 14.18
N ILE A 161 -10.10 -5.83 14.53
CA ILE A 161 -9.07 -5.91 15.59
C ILE A 161 -7.82 -5.14 15.20
N ILE A 162 -7.32 -5.32 13.97
CA ILE A 162 -6.13 -4.59 13.49
C ILE A 162 -6.38 -3.08 13.44
N GLY A 163 -7.57 -2.65 13.00
CA GLY A 163 -7.98 -1.25 13.06
C GLY A 163 -7.96 -0.69 14.48
N ALA A 164 -8.45 -1.45 15.46
CA ALA A 164 -8.37 -1.07 16.87
C ALA A 164 -6.93 -1.00 17.40
N LEU A 165 -6.01 -1.85 16.93
CA LEU A 165 -4.59 -1.80 17.31
C LEU A 165 -3.84 -0.59 16.72
N HIS A 166 -4.39 0.06 15.69
CA HIS A 166 -3.82 1.28 15.12
C HIS A 166 -4.23 2.55 15.88
N GLN A 167 -5.25 2.47 16.74
CA GLN A 167 -5.83 3.59 17.51
C GLN A 167 -5.18 3.72 18.88
#